data_AF-A0A4V3CTU0-F1
#
_entry.id   AF-A0A4V3CTU0-F1
#
_cell.length_a   1.000
_cell.length_b   1.000
_cell.length_c   1.000
_cell.angle_alpha   90.00
_cell.angle_beta   90.00
_cell.angle_gamma   90.00
#
_symmetry.space_group_name_H-M   'P 1'
#
loop_
_entity.id
_entity.type
_entity.pdbx_description
1 polymer ?
#
loop_
_entity_poly.entity_id
_entity_poly.type
_entity_poly.pdbx_seq_one_letter_code
_entity_poly.pdbx_strand_id
1 'polypeptide(L)'
;MAKLGASNHRGGAMYSYNQQMSEIHALLAWSFIALFLIRGLALRLGASWVPDMLVLVFGALVLLIVTGLSLWVLRYHNPLRDTWLLAKLLAFAGYGFIAHRALGQEGHLRLPEYVAALLLLAYIMGASYTRSAALGLLG
;
A
#
# COMPACT_ATOMS: atom_id res chain seq x y z
N MET A 1 32.64 -34.37 19.70
CA MET A 1 32.01 -33.90 18.44
C MET A 1 30.50 -34.03 18.57
N ALA A 2 29.75 -32.91 18.64
CA ALA A 2 28.33 -32.77 18.24
C ALA A 2 27.75 -31.44 18.76
N LYS A 3 27.92 -30.33 18.02
CA LYS A 3 27.12 -29.11 18.22
C LYS A 3 27.19 -28.16 17.02
N LEU A 4 26.84 -28.64 15.82
CA LEU A 4 26.78 -27.82 14.59
C LEU A 4 25.63 -28.29 13.70
N GLY A 5 24.38 -27.91 14.02
CA GLY A 5 23.23 -28.26 13.16
C GLY A 5 21.92 -27.50 13.43
N ALA A 6 21.77 -26.84 14.58
CA ALA A 6 20.49 -26.22 14.96
C ALA A 6 20.28 -24.77 14.45
N SER A 7 21.26 -24.14 13.78
CA SER A 7 21.17 -22.72 13.39
C SER A 7 20.55 -22.47 12.01
N ASN A 8 20.52 -23.47 11.12
CA ASN A 8 20.16 -23.23 9.71
C ASN A 8 18.62 -23.25 9.45
N HIS A 9 17.86 -24.00 10.25
CA HIS A 9 16.40 -24.12 10.04
C HIS A 9 15.61 -22.86 10.45
N ARG A 10 16.08 -22.10 11.45
CA ARG A 10 15.40 -20.87 11.92
C ARG A 10 15.57 -19.72 10.93
N GLY A 11 16.75 -19.59 10.34
CA GLY A 11 17.03 -18.60 9.30
C GLY A 11 16.15 -18.84 8.08
N GLY A 12 16.13 -20.07 7.55
CA GLY A 12 15.31 -20.42 6.38
C GLY A 12 13.81 -20.19 6.59
N ALA A 13 13.26 -20.56 7.75
CA ALA A 13 11.85 -20.34 8.08
C ALA A 13 11.50 -18.84 8.17
N MET A 14 12.36 -18.03 8.79
CA MET A 14 12.15 -16.59 8.92
C MET A 14 12.26 -15.86 7.57
N TYR A 15 13.19 -16.27 6.71
CA TYR A 15 13.30 -15.75 5.35
C TYR A 15 12.07 -16.08 4.50
N SER A 16 11.59 -17.33 4.55
CA SER A 16 10.38 -17.78 3.84
C SER A 16 9.14 -16.99 4.30
N TYR A 17 8.98 -16.78 5.61
CA TYR A 17 7.87 -16.00 6.15
C TYR A 17 7.91 -14.53 5.72
N ASN A 18 9.08 -13.88 5.80
CA ASN A 18 9.24 -12.48 5.37
C ASN A 18 8.94 -12.29 3.88
N GLN A 19 9.32 -13.27 3.05
CA GLN A 19 9.04 -13.26 1.63
C GLN A 19 7.53 -13.42 1.37
N GLN A 20 6.89 -14.43 1.95
CA GLN A 20 5.45 -14.66 1.80
C GLN A 20 4.62 -13.45 2.24
N MET A 21 4.96 -12.84 3.39
CA MET A 21 4.27 -11.64 3.87
C MET A 21 4.46 -10.44 2.93
N SER A 22 5.60 -10.36 2.24
CA SER A 22 5.84 -9.30 1.24
C SER A 22 5.01 -9.50 -0.02
N GLU A 23 4.89 -10.74 -0.48
CA GLU A 23 4.06 -11.09 -1.65
C GLU A 23 2.59 -10.82 -1.36
N ILE A 24 2.09 -11.24 -0.19
CA ILE A 24 0.72 -10.95 0.25
C ILE A 24 0.48 -9.45 0.35
N HIS A 25 1.39 -8.69 0.97
CA HIS A 25 1.27 -7.23 1.06
C HIS A 25 1.23 -6.57 -0.34
N ALA A 26 2.06 -7.04 -1.27
CA ALA A 26 2.07 -6.54 -2.64
C ALA A 26 0.74 -6.85 -3.38
N LEU A 27 0.20 -8.06 -3.23
CA LEU A 27 -1.10 -8.43 -3.81
C LEU A 27 -2.25 -7.60 -3.23
N LEU A 28 -2.23 -7.34 -1.92
CA LEU A 28 -3.20 -6.45 -1.28
C LEU A 28 -3.09 -5.02 -1.81
N ALA A 29 -1.88 -4.51 -2.02
CA ALA A 29 -1.66 -3.18 -2.58
C ALA A 29 -2.24 -3.06 -4.00
N TRP A 30 -1.96 -4.04 -4.87
CA TRP A 30 -2.53 -4.09 -6.22
C TRP A 30 -4.05 -4.23 -6.21
N SER A 31 -4.60 -5.08 -5.34
CA SER A 31 -6.05 -5.23 -5.18
C SER A 31 -6.71 -3.93 -4.73
N PHE A 32 -6.07 -3.22 -3.79
CA PHE A 32 -6.55 -1.93 -3.31
C PHE A 32 -6.56 -0.86 -4.42
N ILE A 33 -5.51 -0.80 -5.25
CA ILE A 33 -5.44 0.09 -6.41
C ILE A 33 -6.55 -0.25 -7.41
N ALA A 34 -6.75 -1.54 -7.72
CA ALA A 34 -7.80 -1.99 -8.63
C ALA A 34 -9.19 -1.62 -8.10
N LEU A 35 -9.46 -1.83 -6.81
CA LEU A 35 -10.72 -1.43 -6.18
C LEU A 35 -10.95 0.08 -6.26
N PHE A 36 -9.91 0.89 -6.01
CA PHE A 36 -10.01 2.35 -6.13
C PHE A 36 -10.31 2.78 -7.57
N LEU A 37 -9.66 2.15 -8.56
CA LEU A 37 -9.87 2.38 -9.98
C LEU A 37 -11.30 2.04 -10.41
N ILE A 38 -11.76 0.83 -10.07
CA ILE A 38 -13.11 0.35 -10.38
C ILE A 38 -14.15 1.26 -9.72
N ARG A 39 -13.95 1.65 -8.47
CA ARG A 39 -14.86 2.53 -7.73
C ARG A 39 -14.99 3.90 -8.40
N GLY A 40 -13.89 4.53 -8.80
CA GLY A 40 -13.93 5.82 -9.49
C GLY A 40 -14.60 5.73 -10.85
N LEU A 41 -14.33 4.67 -11.62
CA LEU A 41 -14.99 4.44 -12.91
C LEU A 41 -16.50 4.18 -12.74
N ALA A 42 -16.88 3.36 -11.77
CA ALA A 42 -18.27 3.04 -11.47
C ALA A 42 -19.07 4.28 -11.05
N LEU A 43 -18.48 5.17 -10.24
CA LEU A 43 -19.09 6.46 -9.90
C LEU A 43 -19.31 7.33 -11.14
N ARG A 44 -18.31 7.39 -12.03
CA ARG A 44 -18.43 8.16 -13.28
C ARG A 44 -19.52 7.60 -14.20
N LEU A 45 -19.77 6.30 -14.14
CA LEU A 45 -20.83 5.62 -14.89
C LEU A 45 -22.19 5.63 -14.17
N GLY A 46 -22.29 6.23 -12.97
CA GLY A 46 -23.54 6.29 -12.21
C GLY A 46 -23.99 4.95 -11.63
N ALA A 47 -23.06 4.03 -11.37
CA ALA A 47 -23.38 2.71 -10.84
C ALA A 47 -23.92 2.76 -9.40
N SER A 48 -25.05 2.11 -9.16
CA SER A 48 -25.74 2.10 -7.86
C SER A 48 -25.08 1.22 -6.80
N TRP A 49 -24.26 0.25 -7.19
CA TRP A 49 -23.57 -0.71 -6.30
C TRP A 49 -22.27 -0.17 -5.69
N VAL A 50 -21.87 1.06 -6.02
CA VAL A 50 -20.65 1.68 -5.48
C VAL A 50 -20.60 1.73 -3.95
N PRO A 51 -21.68 2.04 -3.21
CA PRO A 51 -21.67 2.05 -1.75
C PRO A 51 -21.30 0.68 -1.16
N ASP A 52 -21.72 -0.41 -1.80
CA ASP A 52 -21.46 -1.78 -1.33
C ASP A 52 -19.97 -2.15 -1.45
N MET A 53 -19.24 -1.52 -2.36
CA MET A 53 -17.79 -1.69 -2.48
C MET A 53 -17.02 -1.15 -1.27
N LEU A 54 -17.60 -0.28 -0.45
CA LEU A 54 -16.90 0.33 0.68
C LEU A 54 -16.38 -0.73 1.66
N VAL A 55 -17.11 -1.82 1.83
CA VAL A 55 -16.69 -2.95 2.67
C VAL A 55 -15.41 -3.59 2.11
N LEU A 56 -15.34 -3.81 0.80
CA LEU A 56 -14.16 -4.37 0.14
C LEU A 56 -12.96 -3.42 0.21
N VAL A 57 -13.18 -2.13 -0.06
CA VAL A 57 -12.14 -1.10 0.01
C VAL A 57 -11.59 -0.98 1.44
N PHE A 58 -12.48 -0.93 2.44
CA PHE A 58 -12.09 -0.84 3.84
C PHE A 58 -11.39 -2.12 4.32
N GLY A 59 -11.90 -3.29 3.95
CA GLY A 59 -11.26 -4.58 4.24
C GLY A 59 -9.85 -4.67 3.65
N ALA A 60 -9.69 -4.32 2.37
CA ALA A 60 -8.39 -4.27 1.71
C ALA A 60 -7.44 -3.26 2.39
N LEU A 61 -7.94 -2.08 2.78
CA LEU A 61 -7.18 -1.06 3.48
C LEU A 61 -6.66 -1.56 4.85
N VAL A 62 -7.53 -2.17 5.65
CA VAL A 62 -7.17 -2.73 6.95
C VAL A 62 -6.10 -3.81 6.80
N LEU A 63 -6.30 -4.76 5.87
CA LEU A 63 -5.32 -5.82 5.60
C LEU A 63 -3.98 -5.24 5.12
N LEU A 64 -4.00 -4.20 4.27
CA LEU A 64 -2.80 -3.53 3.79
C LEU A 64 -2.04 -2.84 4.92
N ILE A 65 -2.73 -2.18 5.84
CA ILE A 65 -2.15 -1.53 7.01
C ILE A 65 -1.53 -2.58 7.95
N VAL A 66 -2.28 -3.64 8.28
CA VAL A 66 -1.81 -4.70 9.19
C VAL A 66 -0.58 -5.41 8.64
N THR A 67 -0.59 -5.77 7.36
CA THR A 67 0.56 -6.42 6.71
C THR A 67 1.74 -5.46 6.58
N GLY A 68 1.50 -4.18 6.29
CA GLY A 68 2.54 -3.14 6.23
C GLY A 68 3.21 -2.89 7.58
N LEU A 69 2.43 -2.77 8.65
CA LEU A 69 2.94 -2.65 10.03
C LEU A 69 3.72 -3.89 10.45
N SER A 70 3.20 -5.09 10.14
CA SER A 70 3.90 -6.35 10.39
C SER A 70 5.27 -6.37 9.70
N LEU A 71 5.34 -5.99 8.42
CA LEU A 71 6.60 -5.92 7.67
C LEU A 71 7.55 -4.85 8.20
N TRP A 72 7.02 -3.72 8.68
CA TRP A 72 7.83 -2.68 9.31
C TRP A 72 8.53 -3.23 10.56
N VAL A 73 7.78 -3.87 11.46
CA VAL A 73 8.31 -4.48 12.69
C VAL A 73 9.31 -5.60 12.36
N LEU A 74 8.97 -6.51 11.44
CA LEU A 74 9.82 -7.65 11.06
C LEU A 74 11.16 -7.23 10.46
N ARG A 75 11.21 -6.10 9.75
CA ARG A 75 12.41 -5.61 9.06
C ARG A 75 13.19 -4.57 9.85
N TYR A 76 12.72 -4.17 11.02
CA TYR A 76 13.35 -3.14 11.87
C TYR A 76 13.67 -1.84 11.11
N HIS A 77 12.82 -1.44 10.16
CA HIS A 77 12.99 -0.18 9.43
C HIS A 77 12.84 1.02 10.37
N ASN A 78 13.65 2.05 10.17
CA ASN A 78 13.52 3.31 10.91
C ASN A 78 13.13 4.41 9.92
N PRO A 79 11.90 4.97 9.97
CA PRO A 79 11.43 5.93 8.97
C PRO A 79 12.28 7.21 8.89
N LEU A 80 12.97 7.59 9.97
CA LEU A 80 13.88 8.75 9.95
C LEU A 80 15.19 8.47 9.20
N ARG A 81 15.62 7.20 9.16
CA ARG A 81 16.80 6.75 8.42
C ARG A 81 16.43 6.31 7.00
N ASP A 82 15.32 5.61 6.89
CA ASP A 82 14.73 5.07 5.66
C ASP A 82 13.76 6.11 5.08
N THR A 83 14.30 7.19 4.51
CA THR A 83 13.50 8.33 4.01
C THR A 83 12.43 7.92 2.98
N TRP A 84 12.66 6.84 2.23
CA TRP A 84 11.67 6.25 1.32
C TRP A 84 10.40 5.77 2.06
N LEU A 85 10.55 5.24 3.27
CA LEU A 85 9.44 4.76 4.09
C LEU A 85 8.65 5.95 4.64
N LEU A 86 9.33 6.99 5.12
CA LEU A 86 8.69 8.21 5.56
C LEU A 86 7.89 8.86 4.43
N ALA A 87 8.50 9.00 3.25
CA ALA A 87 7.83 9.56 2.09
C ALA A 87 6.62 8.71 1.65
N LYS A 88 6.74 7.38 1.72
CA LYS A 88 5.61 6.45 1.48
C LYS A 88 4.46 6.68 2.47
N LEU A 89 4.75 6.88 3.75
CA LEU A 89 3.73 7.14 4.78
C LEU A 89 3.05 8.49 4.59
N LEU A 90 3.83 9.54 4.28
CA LEU A 90 3.29 10.88 3.98
C LEU A 90 2.40 10.85 2.73
N ALA A 91 2.85 10.19 1.67
CA ALA A 91 2.07 10.01 0.46
C ALA A 91 0.77 9.22 0.72
N PHE A 92 0.83 8.20 1.58
CA PHE A 92 -0.35 7.43 1.97
C PHE A 92 -1.37 8.27 2.75
N ALA A 93 -0.91 9.11 3.68
CA ALA A 93 -1.78 10.06 4.38
C ALA A 93 -2.40 11.09 3.42
N GLY A 94 -1.59 11.65 2.52
CA GLY A 94 -2.05 12.56 1.47
C GLY A 94 -3.07 11.90 0.54
N TYR A 95 -2.84 10.63 0.17
CA TYR A 95 -3.80 9.84 -0.60
C TYR A 95 -5.13 9.74 0.13
N GLY A 96 -5.13 9.40 1.42
CA GLY A 96 -6.36 9.30 2.21
C GLY A 96 -7.18 10.59 2.19
N PHE A 97 -6.54 11.74 2.36
CA PHE A 97 -7.20 13.05 2.33
C PHE A 97 -7.76 13.38 0.94
N ILE A 98 -6.95 13.22 -0.11
CA ILE A 98 -7.35 13.55 -1.48
C ILE A 98 -8.41 12.58 -2.00
N ALA A 99 -8.25 11.28 -1.75
CA ALA A 99 -9.22 10.25 -2.13
C ALA A 99 -10.57 10.46 -1.43
N HIS A 100 -10.57 10.84 -0.15
CA HIS A 100 -11.80 11.18 0.57
C HIS A 100 -12.50 12.38 -0.07
N ARG A 101 -11.75 13.45 -0.41
CA ARG A 101 -12.31 14.61 -1.11
C ARG A 101 -12.82 14.27 -2.52
N ALA A 102 -12.09 13.43 -3.26
CA ALA A 102 -12.44 13.05 -4.63
C ALA A 102 -13.77 12.28 -4.71
N LEU A 103 -14.10 11.51 -3.67
CA LEU A 103 -15.22 10.57 -3.64
C LEU A 103 -16.33 10.95 -2.62
N GLY A 104 -16.12 11.99 -1.81
CA GLY A 104 -16.94 12.32 -0.65
C GLY A 104 -17.98 13.42 -0.83
N GLN A 105 -17.98 14.16 -1.95
CA GLN A 105 -18.93 15.25 -2.17
C GLN A 105 -19.95 14.89 -3.26
N GLU A 106 -21.22 14.79 -2.85
CA GLU A 106 -22.41 14.93 -3.70
C GLU A 106 -22.61 13.90 -4.83
N GLY A 107 -21.94 12.74 -4.77
CA GLY A 107 -22.08 11.70 -5.79
C GLY A 107 -21.41 12.03 -7.12
N HIS A 108 -20.65 13.13 -7.19
CA HIS A 108 -19.90 13.53 -8.36
C HIS A 108 -18.41 13.24 -8.16
N LEU A 109 -17.82 12.54 -9.14
CA LEU A 109 -16.39 12.28 -9.15
C LEU A 109 -15.63 13.57 -9.48
N ARG A 110 -14.87 14.08 -8.51
CA ARG A 110 -13.96 15.19 -8.79
C ARG A 110 -12.71 14.64 -9.48
N LEU A 111 -12.71 14.72 -10.81
CA LEU A 111 -11.68 14.13 -11.67
C LEU A 111 -10.24 14.57 -11.33
N PRO A 112 -9.92 15.85 -11.04
CA PRO A 112 -8.55 16.24 -10.76
C PRO A 112 -8.04 15.67 -9.44
N GLU A 113 -8.84 15.66 -8.38
CA GLU A 113 -8.50 15.03 -7.10
C GLU A 113 -8.39 13.51 -7.25
N TYR A 114 -9.25 12.90 -8.05
CA TYR A 114 -9.15 11.48 -8.35
C TYR A 114 -7.84 11.11 -9.06
N VAL A 115 -7.45 11.88 -10.08
CA VAL A 115 -6.16 11.71 -10.77
C VAL A 115 -4.99 11.96 -9.80
N ALA A 116 -5.06 12.99 -8.96
CA ALA A 116 -4.04 13.26 -7.95
C ALA A 116 -3.91 12.09 -6.94
N ALA A 117 -5.01 11.49 -6.52
CA ALA A 117 -4.99 10.29 -5.67
C ALA A 117 -4.35 9.09 -6.38
N LEU A 118 -4.62 8.89 -7.67
CA LEU A 118 -3.96 7.84 -8.48
C LEU A 118 -2.46 8.09 -8.62
N LEU A 119 -2.04 9.32 -8.81
CA LEU A 119 -0.62 9.68 -8.87
C LEU A 119 0.08 9.42 -7.53
N LEU A 120 -0.58 9.68 -6.40
CA LEU A 120 -0.05 9.33 -5.08
C LEU A 120 0.06 7.82 -4.87
N LEU A 121 -0.94 7.04 -5.32
CA LEU A 121 -0.85 5.58 -5.31
C LEU A 121 0.30 5.08 -6.18
N ALA A 122 0.47 5.64 -7.38
CA ALA A 122 1.58 5.32 -8.26
C ALA A 122 2.94 5.66 -7.62
N TYR A 123 3.04 6.82 -6.94
CA TYR A 123 4.22 7.20 -6.18
C TYR A 123 4.52 6.22 -5.05
N ILE A 124 3.51 5.83 -4.25
CA ILE A 124 3.65 4.86 -3.14
C ILE A 124 4.19 3.52 -3.65
N MET A 125 3.70 3.07 -4.81
CA MET A 125 4.19 1.84 -5.47
C MET A 125 5.62 2.03 -5.96
N GLY A 126 5.91 3.12 -6.66
CA GLY A 126 7.26 3.43 -7.14
C GLY A 126 8.29 3.51 -6.02
N ALA A 127 7.97 4.18 -4.90
CA ALA A 127 8.82 4.26 -3.72
C ALA A 127 9.04 2.89 -3.08
N SER A 128 8.05 1.97 -3.17
CA SER A 128 8.16 0.60 -2.65
C SER A 128 9.11 -0.26 -3.48
N TYR A 129 9.13 -0.09 -4.81
CA TYR A 129 10.02 -0.81 -5.72
C TYR A 129 11.44 -0.25 -5.73
N THR A 130 11.57 1.07 -5.86
CA THR A 130 12.88 1.75 -5.95
C THR A 130 13.58 1.89 -4.61
N ARG A 131 12.84 1.76 -3.50
CA ARG A 131 13.32 2.05 -2.14
C ARG A 131 13.99 3.43 -2.04
N SER A 132 13.50 4.38 -2.84
CA SER A 132 13.99 5.76 -2.92
C SER A 132 12.84 6.74 -2.78
N ALA A 133 13.02 7.78 -1.97
CA ALA A 133 12.04 8.84 -1.80
C ALA A 133 11.82 9.65 -3.10
N ALA A 134 12.86 9.76 -3.94
CA ALA A 134 12.83 10.48 -5.21
C ALA A 134 12.58 9.54 -6.41
N LEU A 135 12.10 8.30 -6.18
CA LEU A 135 11.91 7.29 -7.23
C LEU A 135 13.19 6.97 -8.03
N GLY A 136 14.37 7.18 -7.43
CA GLY A 136 15.65 6.99 -8.10
C GLY A 136 16.10 8.16 -9.00
N LEU A 137 15.38 9.28 -9.02
CA LEU A 137 15.73 10.47 -9.84
C LEU A 137 16.81 11.37 -9.23
N LEU A 138 17.11 11.21 -7.94
CA LEU A 138 18.15 11.95 -7.21
C LEU A 138 19.23 11.00 -6.67
N GLY A 139 19.54 9.94 -7.43
CA GLY A 139 20.58 8.95 -7.12
C GLY A 139 21.87 9.22 -7.86
#